data_AF-A0A952D9B5-F1
#
_entry.id   AF-A0A952D9B5-F1
#
_cell.length_a   1.000
_cell.length_b   1.000
_cell.length_c   1.000
_cell.angle_alpha   90.00
_cell.angle_beta   90.00
_cell.angle_gamma   90.00
#
_symmetry.space_group_name_H-M   'P 1'
#
loop_
_entity.id
_entity.type
_entity.pdbx_description
1 polymer ?
#
loop_
_entity_poly.entity_id
_entity_poly.type
_entity_poly.pdbx_seq_one_letter_code
_entity_poly.pdbx_strand_id
1 'polypeptide(L)'
;LFMISAGVFLFGIPFTGSFALLLASLVLFILSVVGIGLMVSAVSMTQQQAILGAFAIGVPAVLMSGFATPVENMPLVLQWLTRAIPLTHFLVIVEGSFLKAMPADVILASLWPLALIALATLVAASAFVRVRLQ
;
A
#
# COMPACT_ATOMS: atom_id res chain seq x y z
N LEU A 1 6.50 13.14 -0.95
CA LEU A 1 6.40 14.53 -1.46
C LEU A 1 7.67 15.01 -2.11
N PHE A 2 8.81 15.07 -1.40
CA PHE A 2 10.11 15.45 -1.99
C PHE A 2 10.45 14.68 -3.28
N MET A 3 10.29 13.36 -3.28
CA MET A 3 10.54 12.53 -4.46
C MET A 3 9.61 12.85 -5.66
N ILE A 4 8.35 13.21 -5.39
CA ILE A 4 7.40 13.62 -6.43
C ILE A 4 7.83 14.94 -7.04
N SER A 5 8.17 15.93 -6.20
CA SER A 5 8.69 17.23 -6.65
C SER A 5 9.97 17.09 -7.45
N ALA A 6 10.91 16.25 -7.00
CA ALA A 6 12.12 15.96 -7.76
C ALA A 6 11.80 15.29 -9.11
N GLY A 7 10.88 14.31 -9.14
CA GLY A 7 10.41 13.68 -10.39
C GLY A 7 9.92 14.69 -11.43
N VAL A 8 9.11 15.65 -11.01
CA VAL A 8 8.54 16.67 -11.90
C VAL A 8 9.58 17.74 -12.29
N PHE A 9 10.26 18.33 -11.31
CA PHE A 9 11.10 19.51 -11.54
C PHE A 9 12.54 19.19 -11.93
N LEU A 10 13.12 18.10 -11.39
CA LEU A 10 14.51 17.71 -11.65
C LEU A 10 14.62 16.73 -12.83
N PHE A 11 13.70 15.76 -12.90
CA PHE A 11 13.71 14.70 -13.92
C PHE A 11 12.75 14.97 -15.09
N GLY A 12 11.92 16.02 -15.03
CA GLY A 12 11.02 16.40 -16.12
C GLY A 12 9.90 15.39 -16.38
N ILE A 13 9.58 14.52 -15.41
CA ILE A 13 8.54 13.50 -15.58
C ILE A 13 7.17 14.19 -15.48
N PRO A 14 6.34 14.15 -16.54
CA PRO A 14 5.06 14.83 -16.54
C PRO A 14 4.12 14.22 -15.50
N PHE A 15 3.64 15.05 -14.57
CA PHE A 15 2.59 14.66 -13.64
C PHE A 15 1.23 15.05 -14.23
N THR A 16 0.43 14.04 -14.58
CA THR A 16 -0.86 14.23 -15.28
C THR A 16 -2.08 13.96 -14.38
N GLY A 17 -1.86 13.33 -13.22
CA GLY A 17 -2.91 13.03 -12.25
C GLY A 17 -3.30 14.21 -11.36
N SER A 18 -4.22 13.95 -10.42
CA SER A 18 -4.56 14.90 -9.35
C SER A 18 -3.61 14.73 -8.17
N PHE A 19 -2.93 15.81 -7.79
CA PHE A 19 -2.04 15.81 -6.63
C PHE A 19 -2.78 15.48 -5.33
N ALA A 20 -4.02 15.94 -5.20
CA ALA A 20 -4.86 15.64 -4.05
C ALA A 20 -5.22 14.15 -3.96
N LEU A 21 -5.52 13.50 -5.09
CA LEU A 21 -5.78 12.05 -5.12
C LEU A 21 -4.53 11.25 -4.76
N LEU A 22 -3.36 11.65 -5.25
CA LEU A 22 -2.09 11.02 -4.90
C LEU A 22 -1.78 11.19 -3.39
N LEU A 23 -2.04 12.37 -2.83
CA LEU A 23 -1.84 12.62 -1.41
C LEU A 23 -2.80 11.76 -0.57
N ALA A 24 -4.07 11.71 -0.95
CA ALA A 24 -5.08 10.89 -0.27
C ALA A 24 -4.72 9.41 -0.32
N SER A 25 -4.31 8.88 -1.48
CA SER A 25 -3.89 7.49 -1.61
C SER A 25 -2.63 7.19 -0.80
N LEU A 26 -1.67 8.10 -0.75
CA LEU A 26 -0.48 7.98 0.10
C LEU A 26 -0.85 7.88 1.58
N VAL A 27 -1.76 8.73 2.06
CA VAL A 27 -2.24 8.68 3.46
C VAL A 27 -2.91 7.33 3.74
N LEU A 28 -3.82 6.87 2.88
CA LEU A 28 -4.51 5.59 3.04
C LEU A 28 -3.53 4.41 3.00
N PHE A 29 -2.54 4.46 2.12
CA PHE A 29 -1.48 3.46 2.04
C PHE A 29 -0.67 3.41 3.34
N ILE A 30 -0.23 4.56 3.87
CA ILE A 30 0.50 4.64 5.13
C ILE A 30 -0.35 4.09 6.27
N LEU A 31 -1.62 4.48 6.37
CA LEU A 31 -2.54 3.97 7.40
C LEU A 31 -2.70 2.44 7.33
N SER A 32 -2.77 1.88 6.12
CA SER A 32 -2.83 0.43 5.90
C SER A 32 -1.58 -0.28 6.44
N VAL A 33 -0.39 0.21 6.05
CA VAL A 33 0.88 -0.40 6.46
C VAL A 33 1.14 -0.22 7.96
N VAL A 34 0.74 0.92 8.53
CA VAL A 34 0.79 1.15 9.99
C VAL A 34 -0.12 0.16 10.72
N GLY A 35 -1.36 -0.06 10.25
CA GLY A 35 -2.25 -1.06 10.83
C GLY A 35 -1.63 -2.47 10.84
N ILE A 36 -1.05 -2.90 9.71
CA ILE A 36 -0.34 -4.18 9.61
C ILE A 36 0.84 -4.23 10.60
N GLY A 37 1.68 -3.20 10.64
CA GLY A 37 2.82 -3.13 11.55
C GLY A 37 2.43 -3.17 13.03
N LEU A 38 1.33 -2.52 13.40
CA LEU A 38 0.77 -2.58 14.75
C LEU A 38 0.28 -3.98 15.11
N MET A 39 -0.38 -4.69 14.19
CA MET A 39 -0.79 -6.08 14.42
C MET A 39 0.42 -6.99 14.64
N VAL A 40 1.46 -6.86 13.82
CA VAL A 40 2.73 -7.61 13.98
C VAL A 40 3.36 -7.30 15.34
N SER A 41 3.40 -6.03 15.74
CA SER A 41 3.94 -5.63 17.04
C SER A 41 3.11 -6.17 18.20
N ALA A 42 1.79 -6.25 18.07
CA ALA A 42 0.90 -6.71 19.15
C ALA A 42 1.06 -8.21 19.44
N VAL A 43 1.37 -9.02 18.43
CA VAL A 43 1.60 -10.47 18.58
C VAL A 43 3.05 -10.82 18.93
N SER A 44 3.98 -9.87 18.79
CA SER A 44 5.40 -10.10 19.04
C SER A 44 5.73 -9.95 20.54
N MET A 45 6.59 -10.83 21.05
CA MET A 45 7.08 -10.74 22.45
C MET A 45 8.39 -9.97 22.56
N THR A 46 9.15 -9.84 21.46
CA THR A 46 10.42 -9.11 21.42
C THR A 46 10.51 -8.21 20.19
N GLN A 47 11.39 -7.20 20.26
CA GLN A 47 11.67 -6.32 19.12
C GLN A 47 12.21 -7.11 17.92
N GLN A 48 13.06 -8.12 18.15
CA GLN A 48 13.60 -8.95 17.08
C GLN A 48 12.50 -9.77 16.39
N GLN A 49 11.53 -10.28 17.13
CA GLN A 49 10.36 -10.95 16.55
C GLN A 49 9.51 -9.99 15.71
N ALA A 50 9.29 -8.75 16.19
CA ALA A 50 8.55 -7.76 15.43
C ALA A 50 9.24 -7.38 14.12
N ILE A 51 10.57 -7.20 14.15
CA ILE A 51 11.38 -6.94 12.95
C ILE A 51 11.27 -8.12 11.98
N LEU A 52 11.53 -9.34 12.42
CA LEU A 52 11.45 -10.53 11.57
C LEU A 52 10.05 -10.75 11.00
N GLY A 53 9.00 -10.51 11.79
CA GLY A 53 7.62 -10.58 11.35
C GLY A 53 7.28 -9.54 10.29
N ALA A 54 7.75 -8.30 10.46
CA ALA A 54 7.59 -7.25 9.47
C ALA A 54 8.29 -7.59 8.15
N PHE A 55 9.49 -8.19 8.21
CA PHE A 55 10.18 -8.69 7.02
C PHE A 55 9.43 -9.86 6.36
N ALA A 56 8.96 -10.83 7.14
CA ALA A 56 8.25 -12.01 6.65
C ALA A 56 6.95 -11.66 5.92
N ILE A 57 6.29 -10.55 6.29
CA ILE A 57 5.09 -10.05 5.60
C ILE A 57 5.47 -9.07 4.49
N GLY A 58 6.39 -8.14 4.76
CA GLY A 58 6.72 -7.03 3.88
C GLY A 58 7.42 -7.47 2.60
N VAL A 59 8.39 -8.39 2.67
CA VAL A 59 9.15 -8.82 1.49
C VAL A 59 8.25 -9.53 0.47
N PRO A 60 7.45 -10.56 0.85
CA PRO A 60 6.51 -11.16 -0.08
C PRO A 60 5.49 -10.17 -0.62
N ALA A 61 4.98 -9.26 0.22
CA ALA A 61 4.02 -8.25 -0.20
C ALA A 61 4.59 -7.33 -1.29
N VAL A 62 5.86 -6.91 -1.18
CA VAL A 62 6.53 -6.10 -2.20
C VAL A 62 6.73 -6.90 -3.50
N LEU A 63 7.18 -8.15 -3.41
CA LEU A 63 7.40 -9.00 -4.60
C LEU A 63 6.10 -9.27 -5.36
N MET A 64 5.00 -9.46 -4.63
CA MET A 64 3.67 -9.70 -5.21
C MET A 64 2.92 -8.42 -5.58
N SER A 65 3.42 -7.24 -5.21
CA SER A 65 2.64 -6.00 -5.31
C SER A 65 2.32 -5.56 -6.74
N GLY A 66 3.00 -6.11 -7.75
CA GLY A 66 2.99 -5.57 -9.11
C GLY A 66 4.24 -4.75 -9.45
N PHE A 67 5.08 -4.43 -8.45
CA PHE A 67 6.29 -3.63 -8.63
C PHE A 67 7.33 -4.27 -9.56
N ALA A 68 7.65 -5.55 -9.34
CA ALA A 68 8.68 -6.25 -10.12
C ALA A 68 8.12 -6.96 -11.36
N THR A 69 6.86 -7.38 -11.31
CA THR A 69 6.19 -8.09 -12.41
C THR A 69 4.71 -7.69 -12.41
N PRO A 70 4.12 -7.40 -13.59
CA PRO A 70 2.70 -7.08 -13.68
C PRO A 70 1.81 -8.14 -13.03
N VAL A 71 0.76 -7.71 -12.32
CA VAL A 71 -0.13 -8.61 -11.58
C VAL A 71 -0.85 -9.57 -12.53
N GLU A 72 -1.18 -9.12 -13.73
CA GLU A 72 -1.85 -9.90 -14.78
C GLU A 72 -1.03 -11.10 -15.25
N ASN A 73 0.31 -11.03 -15.10
CA ASN A 73 1.23 -12.10 -15.49
C ASN A 73 1.41 -13.17 -14.39
N MET A 74 0.82 -12.97 -13.21
CA MET A 74 0.93 -13.93 -12.11
C MET A 74 -0.13 -15.05 -12.23
N PRO A 75 0.12 -16.26 -11.69
CA PRO A 75 -0.91 -17.29 -11.55
C PRO A 75 -2.15 -16.77 -10.81
N LEU A 76 -3.33 -17.29 -11.15
CA LEU A 76 -4.62 -16.79 -10.65
C LEU A 76 -4.68 -16.68 -9.13
N VAL A 77 -4.12 -17.65 -8.40
CA VAL A 77 -4.07 -17.64 -6.93
C VAL A 77 -3.34 -16.41 -6.39
N LEU A 78 -2.20 -16.05 -6.98
CA LEU A 78 -1.44 -14.87 -6.57
C LEU A 78 -2.21 -13.59 -6.89
N GLN A 79 -2.91 -13.51 -8.03
CA GLN A 79 -3.74 -12.35 -8.38
C GLN A 79 -4.87 -12.09 -7.38
N TRP A 80 -5.43 -13.12 -6.76
CA TRP A 80 -6.41 -12.94 -5.69
C TRP A 80 -5.76 -12.41 -4.41
N LEU A 81 -4.57 -12.91 -4.06
CA LEU A 81 -3.83 -12.44 -2.89
C LEU A 81 -3.39 -10.98 -3.03
N THR A 82 -2.99 -10.52 -4.23
CA THR A 82 -2.58 -9.13 -4.45
C THR A 82 -3.68 -8.12 -4.14
N ARG A 83 -4.95 -8.51 -4.26
CA ARG A 83 -6.09 -7.62 -3.92
C ARG A 83 -6.11 -7.21 -2.46
N ALA A 84 -5.52 -8.01 -1.57
CA ALA A 84 -5.37 -7.69 -0.14
C ALA A 84 -4.10 -6.86 0.16
N ILE A 85 -3.22 -6.65 -0.83
CA ILE A 85 -1.96 -5.93 -0.64
C ILE A 85 -2.18 -4.43 -0.91
N PRO A 86 -2.03 -3.55 0.09
CA PRO A 86 -2.28 -2.12 -0.10
C PRO A 86 -1.30 -1.48 -1.08
N LEU A 87 -0.06 -2.01 -1.16
CA LEU A 87 0.96 -1.54 -2.10
C LEU A 87 0.53 -1.72 -3.56
N THR A 88 -0.22 -2.79 -3.89
CA THR A 88 -0.72 -3.01 -5.26
C THR A 88 -1.61 -1.87 -5.72
N HIS A 89 -2.58 -1.47 -4.89
CA HIS A 89 -3.49 -0.38 -5.23
C HIS A 89 -2.77 0.98 -5.27
N PHE A 90 -1.80 1.19 -4.38
CA PHE A 90 -1.02 2.42 -4.37
C PHE A 90 -0.14 2.57 -5.63
N LEU A 91 0.50 1.49 -6.09
CA LEU A 91 1.32 1.51 -7.31
C LEU A 91 0.49 1.85 -8.55
N VAL A 92 -0.72 1.29 -8.68
CA VAL A 92 -1.64 1.63 -9.79
C VAL A 92 -1.93 3.13 -9.82
N ILE A 93 -2.16 3.75 -8.66
CA ILE A 93 -2.45 5.19 -8.56
C ILE A 93 -1.20 6.03 -8.90
N VAL A 94 -0.02 5.64 -8.39
CA VAL A 94 1.25 6.34 -8.67
C VAL A 94 1.59 6.26 -10.16
N GLU A 95 1.57 5.07 -10.75
CA GLU A 95 1.82 4.87 -12.18
C GLU A 95 0.80 5.62 -13.05
N GLY A 96 -0.48 5.53 -12.70
CA GLY A 96 -1.55 6.23 -13.41
C GLY A 96 -1.37 7.75 -13.40
N SER A 97 -0.82 8.30 -12.31
CA SER A 97 -0.62 9.74 -12.14
C SER A 97 0.59 10.30 -12.91
N PHE A 98 1.59 9.47 -13.23
CA PHE A 98 2.82 9.90 -13.92
C PHE A 98 2.94 9.40 -15.37
N LEU A 99 2.50 8.17 -15.68
CA LEU A 99 2.92 7.48 -16.91
C LEU A 99 1.81 7.25 -17.93
N LYS A 100 0.54 7.18 -17.50
CA LYS A 100 -0.50 6.58 -18.35
C LYS A 100 -1.63 7.52 -18.77
N ALA A 101 -1.61 8.80 -18.38
CA ALA A 101 -2.74 9.73 -18.57
C ALA A 101 -4.09 9.04 -18.27
N MET A 102 -4.10 8.20 -17.21
CA MET A 102 -5.22 7.30 -16.97
C MET A 102 -6.46 8.13 -16.64
N PRO A 103 -7.62 7.74 -17.17
CA PRO A 103 -8.85 8.41 -16.84
C PRO A 103 -9.08 8.28 -15.32
N ALA A 104 -9.60 9.37 -14.72
CA ALA A 104 -9.65 9.52 -13.28
C ALA A 104 -10.53 8.46 -12.58
N ASP A 105 -11.45 7.85 -13.32
CA ASP A 105 -12.30 6.74 -12.91
C ASP A 105 -11.48 5.50 -12.52
N VAL A 106 -10.42 5.15 -13.26
CA VAL A 106 -9.57 4.00 -12.94
C VAL A 106 -8.74 4.27 -11.68
N ILE A 107 -8.28 5.51 -11.49
CA ILE A 107 -7.57 5.92 -10.27
C ILE A 107 -8.51 5.84 -9.05
N LEU A 108 -9.77 6.28 -9.20
CA LEU A 108 -10.79 6.19 -8.17
C LEU A 108 -11.16 4.74 -7.84
N ALA A 109 -11.18 3.85 -8.83
CA ALA A 109 -11.42 2.43 -8.65
C ALA A 109 -10.35 1.74 -7.78
N SER A 110 -9.11 2.23 -7.78
CA SER A 110 -8.05 1.76 -6.87
C SER A 110 -8.04 2.45 -5.51
N LEU A 111 -8.80 3.54 -5.34
CA LEU A 111 -8.85 4.29 -4.09
C LEU A 111 -9.72 3.59 -3.03
N TRP A 112 -10.87 3.05 -3.43
CA TRP A 112 -11.81 2.41 -2.50
C TRP A 112 -11.29 1.11 -1.86
N PRO A 113 -10.57 0.19 -2.56
CA PRO A 113 -10.02 -0.99 -1.93
C PRO A 113 -8.91 -0.60 -0.96
N LEU A 114 -8.11 0.40 -1.29
CA LEU A 114 -7.06 0.92 -0.41
C LEU A 114 -7.65 1.53 0.87
N ALA A 115 -8.75 2.28 0.75
CA ALA A 115 -9.48 2.81 1.90
C ALA A 115 -10.07 1.69 2.77
N LEU A 116 -10.64 0.65 2.15
CA LEU A 116 -11.17 -0.52 2.84
C LEU A 116 -10.07 -1.27 3.59
N ILE A 117 -8.91 -1.50 2.97
CA ILE A 117 -7.77 -2.14 3.60
C ILE A 117 -7.29 -1.30 4.78
N ALA A 118 -7.13 0.01 4.63
CA ALA A 118 -6.72 0.91 5.69
C ALA A 118 -7.64 0.80 6.92
N LEU A 119 -8.96 0.87 6.68
CA LEU A 119 -9.96 0.72 7.73
C LEU A 119 -9.87 -0.66 8.40
N ALA A 120 -9.84 -1.73 7.60
CA ALA A 120 -9.80 -3.10 8.11
C ALA A 120 -8.54 -3.35 8.97
N THR A 121 -7.37 -2.93 8.50
CA THR A 121 -6.11 -3.13 9.22
C THR A 121 -6.04 -2.31 10.50
N LEU A 122 -6.58 -1.08 10.51
CA LEU A 122 -6.60 -0.25 11.71
C LEU A 122 -7.58 -0.77 12.76
N VAL A 123 -8.77 -1.20 12.33
CA VAL A 123 -9.76 -1.82 13.23
C VAL A 123 -9.18 -3.10 13.83
N ALA A 124 -8.60 -3.97 13.00
CA ALA A 124 -7.95 -5.19 13.46
C ALA A 124 -6.79 -4.89 14.42
N ALA A 125 -5.91 -3.93 14.09
CA ALA A 125 -4.83 -3.49 14.97
C ALA A 125 -5.35 -3.02 16.33
N SER A 126 -6.42 -2.23 16.35
CA SER A 126 -7.01 -1.74 17.60
C SER A 126 -7.54 -2.89 18.48
N ALA A 127 -8.11 -3.94 17.88
CA ALA A 127 -8.56 -5.12 18.61
C ALA A 127 -7.37 -5.91 19.18
N PHE A 128 -6.33 -6.16 18.37
CA PHE A 128 -5.13 -6.90 18.78
C PHE A 128 -4.38 -6.19 19.91
N VAL A 129 -4.20 -4.87 19.81
CA VAL A 129 -3.54 -4.06 20.84
C VAL A 129 -4.35 -4.07 22.14
N ARG A 130 -5.69 -3.99 22.08
CA ARG A 130 -6.54 -4.07 23.27
C ARG A 130 -6.42 -5.41 23.99
N VAL A 131 -6.42 -6.52 23.24
CA VAL A 131 -6.27 -7.87 23.81
C VAL A 131 -4.91 -8.04 24.48
N ARG A 132 -3.85 -7.38 23.97
CA ARG A 132 -2.50 -7.46 24.56
C ARG A 132 -2.35 -6.71 25.89
N LEU A 133 -3.17 -5.69 26.10
CA LEU A 133 -3.15 -4.81 27.28
C LEU A 133 -4.01 -5.34 28.45
N GLN A 134 -4.90 -6.30 28.18
CA GLN A 134 -5.67 -7.03 29.19
C GLN A 134 -4.89 -8.24 29.68
#